data_AF-Q0FCV3-F1
#
_entry.id   AF-Q0FCV3-F1
#
_cell.length_a   1.000
_cell.length_b   1.000
_cell.length_c   1.000
_cell.angle_alpha   90.00
_cell.angle_beta   90.00
_cell.angle_gamma   90.00
#
_symmetry.space_group_name_H-M   'P 1'
#
loop_
_entity.id
_entity.type
_entity.pdbx_description
1 polymer ?
#
loop_
_entity_poly.entity_id
_entity_poly.type
_entity_poly.pdbx_seq_one_letter_code
_entity_poly.pdbx_strand_id
1 'polypeptide(L)'
;MSDTIISFTTIEYPNQEIMDKSYEIFEKEMALLADKLRPQGMIRFHSSRLFLPEKKLMMGNWLEYKDMAAYENCNKIWEKNGEEFFEKYGEIMAEVKITAYRGQVTLDWS
;
A
#
# COMPACT_ATOMS: atom_id res chain seq x y z
N MET A 1 7.24 21.86 11.23
CA MET A 1 6.96 20.41 11.21
C MET A 1 6.31 20.11 9.88
N SER A 2 6.62 18.98 9.26
CA SER A 2 6.00 18.64 7.98
C SER A 2 4.54 18.24 8.22
N ASP A 3 3.63 18.73 7.37
CA ASP A 3 2.24 18.26 7.35
C ASP A 3 2.10 16.92 6.62
N THR A 4 3.19 16.43 6.00
CA THR A 4 3.20 15.18 5.25
C THR A 4 2.78 14.01 6.12
N ILE A 5 1.82 13.25 5.61
CA ILE A 5 1.34 12.00 6.20
C ILE A 5 1.94 10.84 5.43
N ILE A 6 2.34 9.80 6.14
CA ILE A 6 2.78 8.53 5.55
C ILE A 6 1.77 7.44 5.85
N SER A 7 1.65 6.51 4.91
CA SER A 7 1.03 5.20 5.13
C SER A 7 1.99 4.13 4.65
N PHE A 8 2.33 3.21 5.54
CA PHE A 8 3.11 2.03 5.23
C PHE A 8 2.26 0.78 5.49
N THR A 9 1.96 0.02 4.44
CA THR A 9 1.17 -1.20 4.53
C THR A 9 2.06 -2.40 4.23
N THR A 10 2.24 -3.27 5.22
CA THR A 10 2.93 -4.57 5.05
C THR A 10 1.95 -5.65 4.64
N ILE A 11 2.37 -6.50 3.72
CA ILE A 11 1.60 -7.60 3.15
C ILE A 11 2.44 -8.86 3.30
N GLU A 12 2.07 -9.74 4.23
CA GLU A 12 2.74 -11.00 4.50
C GLU A 12 2.06 -12.14 3.75
N TYR A 13 2.85 -12.91 3.01
CA TYR A 13 2.38 -14.02 2.18
C TYR A 13 2.68 -15.36 2.83
N PRO A 14 1.77 -16.35 2.71
CA PRO A 14 1.96 -17.68 3.28
C PRO A 14 3.04 -18.49 2.54
N ASN A 15 3.24 -18.22 1.24
CA ASN A 15 4.20 -18.92 0.38
C ASN A 15 4.55 -18.09 -0.86
N GLN A 16 5.57 -18.53 -1.62
CA GLN A 16 6.11 -17.79 -2.77
C GLN A 16 5.13 -17.77 -3.95
N GLU A 17 4.34 -18.83 -4.16
CA GLU A 17 3.36 -18.90 -5.24
C GLU A 17 2.29 -17.80 -5.11
N ILE A 18 1.76 -17.59 -3.90
CA ILE A 18 0.79 -16.52 -3.65
C ILE A 18 1.45 -15.15 -3.82
N MET A 19 2.68 -14.98 -3.33
CA MET A 19 3.42 -13.72 -3.50
C MET A 19 3.63 -13.36 -4.98
N ASP A 20 4.00 -14.32 -5.82
CA ASP A 20 4.24 -14.11 -7.25
C ASP A 20 2.93 -13.75 -7.98
N LYS A 21 1.83 -14.46 -7.69
CA LYS A 21 0.50 -14.13 -8.23
C LYS A 21 0.04 -12.73 -7.80
N SER A 22 0.25 -12.38 -6.53
CA SER A 22 -0.09 -11.04 -6.03
C SER A 22 0.74 -9.94 -6.69
N TYR A 23 2.00 -10.21 -7.03
CA TYR A 23 2.85 -9.25 -7.74
C TYR A 23 2.27 -8.89 -9.11
N GLU A 24 1.88 -9.89 -9.92
CA GLU A 24 1.27 -9.67 -11.24
C GLU A 24 -0.03 -8.85 -11.14
N ILE A 25 -0.85 -9.14 -10.13
CA ILE A 25 -2.09 -8.41 -9.88
C ILE A 25 -1.77 -6.96 -9.47
N PHE A 26 -0.85 -6.76 -8.53
CA PHE A 26 -0.50 -5.44 -8.00
C PHE A 26 0.17 -4.54 -9.04
N GLU A 27 0.98 -5.09 -9.95
CA GLU A 27 1.60 -4.30 -11.02
C GLU A 27 0.56 -3.52 -11.82
N LYS A 28 -0.58 -4.15 -12.12
CA LYS A 28 -1.69 -3.51 -12.82
C LYS A 28 -2.56 -2.66 -11.90
N GLU A 29 -3.03 -3.23 -10.79
CA GLU A 29 -4.05 -2.59 -9.95
C GLU A 29 -3.49 -1.40 -9.16
N MET A 30 -2.23 -1.46 -8.69
CA MET A 30 -1.60 -0.36 -7.94
C MET A 30 -1.24 0.81 -8.84
N ALA A 31 -0.89 0.57 -10.11
CA ALA A 31 -0.64 1.64 -11.07
C ALA A 31 -1.91 2.46 -11.34
N LEU A 32 -3.03 1.77 -11.60
CA LEU A 32 -4.35 2.41 -11.79
C LEU A 32 -4.81 3.17 -10.54
N LEU A 33 -4.55 2.61 -9.36
CA LEU A 33 -4.85 3.27 -8.11
C LEU A 33 -3.99 4.52 -7.92
N ALA A 34 -2.69 4.45 -8.17
CA ALA A 34 -1.79 5.59 -8.08
C ALA A 34 -2.27 6.77 -8.94
N ASP A 35 -2.75 6.52 -10.16
CA ASP A 35 -3.30 7.54 -11.06
C ASP A 35 -4.53 8.26 -10.45
N LYS A 36 -5.36 7.57 -9.67
CA LYS A 36 -6.51 8.15 -8.96
C LYS A 36 -6.08 8.94 -7.72
N LEU A 37 -5.01 8.53 -7.05
CA LEU A 37 -4.55 9.12 -5.79
C LEU A 37 -3.70 10.38 -5.96
N ARG A 38 -2.85 10.45 -7.01
CA ARG A 38 -1.98 11.63 -7.25
C ARG A 38 -2.76 12.96 -7.30
N PRO A 39 -3.90 13.07 -8.02
CA PRO A 39 -4.69 14.30 -8.04
C PRO A 39 -5.27 14.70 -6.68
N GLN A 40 -5.40 13.75 -5.74
CA GLN A 40 -5.91 14.00 -4.39
C GLN A 40 -4.81 14.40 -3.40
N GLY A 41 -3.56 14.52 -3.85
CA GLY A 41 -2.43 14.98 -3.03
C GLY A 41 -1.53 13.86 -2.50
N MET A 42 -1.59 12.65 -3.06
CA MET A 42 -0.52 11.66 -2.88
C MET A 42 0.74 12.12 -3.61
N ILE A 43 1.87 12.19 -2.88
CA ILE A 43 3.16 12.66 -3.36
C ILE A 43 4.01 11.48 -3.86
N ARG A 44 4.06 10.40 -3.09
CA ARG A 44 4.84 9.19 -3.42
C ARG A 44 4.00 7.95 -3.22
N PHE A 45 4.27 6.95 -4.05
CA PHE A 45 3.76 5.59 -3.90
C PHE A 45 4.81 4.63 -4.47
N HIS A 46 5.37 3.79 -3.62
CA HIS A 46 6.20 2.67 -4.05
C HIS A 46 5.80 1.38 -3.35
N SER A 47 5.97 0.27 -4.07
CA SER A 47 5.87 -1.08 -3.55
C SER A 47 7.27 -1.69 -3.49
N SER A 48 7.57 -2.45 -2.45
CA SER A 48 8.91 -3.01 -2.23
C SER A 48 8.82 -4.42 -1.68
N ARG A 49 9.68 -5.32 -2.16
CA ARG A 49 9.92 -6.62 -1.52
C ARG A 49 10.82 -6.39 -0.30
N LEU A 50 10.38 -6.82 0.88
CA LEU A 50 11.14 -6.64 2.12
C LEU A 50 12.06 -7.84 2.35
N PHE A 51 13.32 -7.57 2.71
CA PHE A 51 14.30 -8.59 3.07
C PHE A 51 14.35 -8.73 4.59
N LEU A 52 13.61 -9.69 5.14
CA LEU A 52 13.50 -9.91 6.59
C LEU A 52 14.37 -11.08 7.06
N PRO A 53 14.98 -11.02 8.27
CA PRO A 53 15.84 -12.08 8.80
C PRO A 53 15.18 -13.46 8.87
N GLU A 54 13.86 -13.50 9.11
CA GLU A 54 13.07 -14.71 9.30
C GLU A 54 12.66 -15.39 7.98
N LYS A 55 13.21 -14.97 6.83
CA LYS A 55 12.78 -15.41 5.48
C LYS A 55 11.28 -15.25 5.22
N LYS A 56 10.62 -14.36 5.95
CA LYS A 56 9.22 -13.99 5.71
C LYS A 56 9.06 -13.42 4.30
N LEU A 57 8.04 -13.88 3.60
CA LEU A 57 7.66 -13.37 2.29
C LEU A 57 6.77 -12.16 2.52
N MET A 58 7.33 -10.97 2.30
CA MET A 58 6.63 -9.73 2.62
C MET A 58 6.86 -8.65 1.58
N MET A 59 5.79 -7.96 1.21
CA MET A 59 5.84 -6.70 0.48
C MET A 59 5.45 -5.55 1.40
N GLY A 60 5.94 -4.35 1.07
CA GLY A 60 5.59 -3.10 1.72
C GLY A 60 5.14 -2.08 0.68
N ASN A 61 3.97 -1.50 0.89
CA ASN A 61 3.46 -0.36 0.12
C ASN A 61 3.66 0.91 0.94
N TRP A 62 4.45 1.84 0.42
CA TRP A 62 4.76 3.11 1.06
C TRP A 62 4.10 4.24 0.27
N LEU A 63 3.30 5.03 0.97
CA LEU A 63 2.62 6.19 0.41
C LEU A 63 2.94 7.42 1.25
N GLU A 64 3.15 8.54 0.57
CA GLU A 64 3.28 9.85 1.18
C GLU A 64 2.16 10.76 0.64
N TYR A 65 1.56 11.56 1.53
CA TYR A 65 0.49 12.49 1.22
C TYR A 65 0.89 13.88 1.71
N LYS A 66 0.49 14.92 0.96
CA LYS A 66 0.87 16.30 1.29
C LYS A 66 0.46 16.77 2.69
N ASP A 67 -0.72 16.34 3.16
CA ASP A 67 -1.37 16.77 4.38
C ASP A 67 -2.43 15.73 4.82
N MET A 68 -3.02 15.93 6.00
CA MET A 68 -4.08 15.05 6.53
C MET A 68 -5.33 15.01 5.63
N ALA A 69 -5.70 16.14 5.03
CA ALA A 69 -6.87 16.19 4.14
C ALA A 69 -6.66 15.37 2.86
N ALA A 70 -5.44 15.39 2.30
CA ALA A 70 -5.05 14.55 1.18
C ALA A 70 -5.08 13.07 1.56
N TYR A 71 -4.56 12.73 2.74
CA TYR A 71 -4.63 11.37 3.26
C TYR A 71 -6.09 10.89 3.38
N GLU A 72 -6.98 11.68 3.98
CA GLU A 72 -8.40 11.31 4.15
C GLU A 72 -9.12 11.14 2.81
N ASN A 73 -8.86 12.03 1.84
CA ASN A 73 -9.41 11.90 0.48
C ASN A 73 -8.89 10.65 -0.23
N CYS A 74 -7.59 10.39 -0.13
CA CYS A 74 -6.97 9.19 -0.67
C CYS A 74 -7.49 7.91 0.01
N ASN A 75 -7.72 7.94 1.32
CA ASN A 75 -8.18 6.79 2.09
C ASN A 75 -9.57 6.33 1.64
N LYS A 76 -10.48 7.25 1.33
CA LYS A 76 -11.80 6.91 0.75
C LYS A 76 -11.68 6.18 -0.59
N ILE A 77 -10.74 6.59 -1.43
CA ILE A 77 -10.46 5.92 -2.71
C ILE A 77 -9.86 4.53 -2.47
N TRP A 78 -8.95 4.42 -1.49
CA TRP A 78 -8.36 3.15 -1.07
C TRP A 78 -9.37 2.15 -0.54
N GLU A 79 -10.30 2.59 0.33
CA GLU A 79 -11.36 1.75 0.90
C GLU A 79 -12.22 1.15 -0.22
N LYS A 80 -12.72 2.01 -1.12
CA LYS A 80 -13.50 1.56 -2.27
C LYS A 80 -12.71 0.62 -3.19
N ASN A 81 -11.44 0.95 -3.46
CA ASN A 81 -10.59 0.07 -4.27
C ASN A 81 -10.34 -1.27 -3.58
N GLY A 82 -10.23 -1.28 -2.24
CA GLY A 82 -10.07 -2.49 -1.44
C GLY A 82 -11.28 -3.41 -1.50
N GLU A 83 -12.50 -2.85 -1.46
CA GLU A 83 -13.75 -3.59 -1.67
C GLU A 83 -13.78 -4.24 -3.07
N GLU A 84 -13.58 -3.45 -4.13
CA GLU A 84 -13.55 -3.94 -5.52
C GLU A 84 -12.44 -4.98 -5.74
N PHE A 85 -11.30 -4.81 -5.07
CA PHE A 85 -10.17 -5.73 -5.13
C PHE A 85 -10.50 -7.06 -4.44
N PHE A 86 -11.10 -7.02 -3.26
CA PHE A 86 -11.46 -8.21 -2.50
C PHE A 86 -12.57 -9.01 -3.18
N GLU A 87 -13.52 -8.35 -3.85
CA GLU A 87 -14.53 -9.03 -4.67
C GLU A 87 -13.90 -9.84 -5.82
N LYS A 88 -12.81 -9.34 -6.43
CA LYS A 88 -12.14 -10.00 -7.56
C LYS A 88 -11.11 -11.04 -7.15
N TYR A 89 -10.37 -10.76 -6.08
CA TYR A 89 -9.15 -11.49 -5.72
C TYR A 89 -9.16 -12.03 -4.28
N GLY A 90 -10.28 -11.90 -3.56
CA GLY A 90 -10.38 -12.25 -2.14
C GLY A 90 -9.97 -13.69 -1.81
N GLU A 91 -10.25 -14.64 -2.71
CA GLU A 91 -9.82 -16.04 -2.54
C GLU A 91 -8.29 -16.18 -2.52
N ILE A 92 -7.58 -15.49 -3.41
CA ILE A 92 -6.11 -15.50 -3.47
C ILE A 92 -5.51 -14.84 -2.22
N MET A 93 -6.21 -13.85 -1.67
CA MET A 93 -5.75 -13.05 -0.54
C MET A 93 -6.20 -13.59 0.83
N ALA A 94 -6.93 -14.71 0.87
CA ALA A 94 -7.56 -15.22 2.10
C ALA A 94 -6.55 -15.49 3.23
N GLU A 95 -5.34 -15.95 2.88
CA GLU A 95 -4.26 -16.25 3.83
C GLU A 95 -3.20 -15.14 3.92
N VAL A 96 -3.40 -14.03 3.21
CA VAL A 96 -2.48 -12.89 3.21
C VAL A 96 -2.77 -12.00 4.40
N LYS A 97 -1.74 -11.66 5.18
CA LYS A 97 -1.89 -10.76 6.33
C LYS A 97 -1.50 -9.34 5.92
N ILE A 98 -2.45 -8.42 6.06
CA ILE A 98 -2.26 -7.01 5.73
C ILE A 98 -2.22 -6.21 7.03
N THR A 99 -1.22 -5.36 7.20
CA THR A 99 -1.13 -4.46 8.36
C THR A 99 -0.71 -3.08 7.89
N ALA A 100 -1.44 -2.05 8.33
CA ALA A 100 -1.22 -0.67 7.92
C ALA A 100 -0.76 0.18 9.10
N TYR A 101 0.32 0.92 8.89
CA TYR A 101 0.93 1.85 9.82
C TYR A 101 0.85 3.25 9.23
N ARG A 102 0.38 4.21 10.02
CA ARG A 102 0.18 5.60 9.58
C ARG A 102 0.90 6.53 10.52
N GLY A 103 1.40 7.64 9.99
CA GLY A 103 2.13 8.60 10.80
C GLY A 103 2.29 9.93 10.11
N GLN A 104 2.70 10.94 10.88
CA GLN A 104 3.10 12.24 10.37
C GLN A 104 4.62 12.33 10.34
N VAL A 105 5.18 12.89 9.27
CA VAL A 105 6.62 13.08 9.13
C VAL A 105 7.10 14.09 10.17
N THR A 106 7.97 13.64 11.08
CA THR A 106 8.56 14.50 12.12
C THR A 106 9.88 15.12 11.65
N LEU A 107 10.72 14.33 10.98
CA LEU A 107 12.01 14.74 10.43
C LEU A 107 12.14 14.15 9.02
N ASP A 108 12.73 14.94 8.12
CA ASP A 108 12.99 14.58 6.73
C ASP A 108 14.42 15.04 6.36
N TRP A 109 15.19 14.16 5.71
CA TRP A 109 16.57 14.40 5.29
C TRP A 109 16.75 14.21 3.78
N SER A 110 15.65 14.15 3.02
CA SER A 110 15.66 13.98 1.57
C SER A 110 16.03 15.24 0.80
#